data_AF-A0A0W1DH13-F1
#
_entry.id   AF-A0A0W1DH13-F1
#
_cell.length_a   1.000
_cell.length_b   1.000
_cell.length_c   1.000
_cell.angle_alpha   90.00
_cell.angle_beta   90.00
_cell.angle_gamma   90.00
#
_symmetry.space_group_name_H-M   'P 1'
#
loop_
_entity.id
_entity.type
_entity.pdbx_description
1 polymer ?
#
loop_
_entity_poly.entity_id
_entity_poly.type
_entity_poly.pdbx_seq_one_letter_code
_entity_poly.pdbx_strand_id
1 'polypeptide(L)'
;MARGWQGAPAARDGFQRHHLMPVSLMQRPQMAAMFEQLRAEGFALRHFGRNGLILPACERAALQSGHALHRGPHRGYSDVVAARVEAIRVHFALQASDDLRHARRTAVMRLRLLQDTMRRALTDRHGAGFWLNRRDPMRLFVDRPYLDEAIDKLFGA
;
A
#
# COMPACT_ATOMS: atom_id res chain seq x y z
N MET A 1 2.10 1.16 -24.52
CA MET A 1 1.98 0.00 -23.60
C MET A 1 1.89 0.49 -22.16
N ALA A 2 0.81 0.12 -21.45
CA ALA A 2 0.47 0.66 -20.14
C ALA A 2 1.54 0.30 -19.08
N ARG A 3 2.40 1.27 -18.73
CA ARG A 3 3.54 1.14 -17.79
C ARG A 3 3.15 0.87 -16.32
N GLY A 4 1.91 0.45 -16.04
CA GLY A 4 1.39 0.23 -14.69
C GLY A 4 1.31 -1.24 -14.24
N TRP A 5 1.38 -2.19 -15.18
CA TRP A 5 1.11 -3.62 -14.88
C TRP A 5 2.35 -4.52 -15.07
N GLN A 6 3.55 -3.96 -15.03
CA GLN A 6 4.78 -4.74 -15.14
C GLN A 6 4.86 -5.76 -14.00
N GLY A 7 5.04 -7.04 -14.34
CA GLY A 7 5.06 -8.14 -13.38
C GLY A 7 3.67 -8.51 -12.84
N ALA A 8 2.59 -8.03 -13.44
CA ALA A 8 1.24 -8.51 -13.13
C ALA A 8 0.99 -9.88 -13.74
N PRO A 9 0.34 -10.80 -13.00
CA PRO A 9 -0.10 -12.06 -13.58
C PRO A 9 -1.19 -11.81 -14.64
N ALA A 10 -1.47 -12.86 -15.42
CA ALA A 10 -2.57 -12.87 -16.36
C ALA A 10 -3.89 -12.54 -15.66
N ALA A 11 -4.82 -11.94 -16.41
CA ALA A 11 -6.17 -11.69 -15.90
C ALA A 11 -6.82 -13.02 -15.51
N ARG A 12 -7.60 -13.00 -14.43
CA ARG A 12 -8.30 -14.17 -13.90
C ARG A 12 -9.74 -13.76 -13.62
N ASP A 13 -10.68 -14.54 -14.14
CA ASP A 13 -12.11 -14.27 -13.96
C ASP A 13 -12.50 -14.23 -12.49
N GLY A 14 -13.27 -13.22 -12.12
CA GLY A 14 -13.66 -12.96 -10.74
C GLY A 14 -12.55 -12.35 -9.87
N PHE A 15 -11.44 -11.90 -10.46
CA PHE A 15 -10.36 -11.20 -9.76
C PHE A 15 -9.92 -9.91 -10.46
N GLN A 16 -9.42 -8.97 -9.68
CA GLN A 16 -8.91 -7.68 -10.15
C GLN A 16 -7.54 -7.35 -9.56
N ARG A 17 -6.77 -6.56 -10.30
CA ARG A 17 -5.46 -6.06 -9.88
C ARG A 17 -5.63 -4.95 -8.86
N HIS A 18 -4.97 -5.08 -7.72
CA HIS A 18 -4.96 -4.09 -6.64
C HIS A 18 -3.53 -3.68 -6.34
N HIS A 19 -3.24 -2.39 -6.38
CA HIS A 19 -1.95 -1.87 -5.92
C HIS A 19 -1.95 -1.75 -4.40
N LEU A 20 -0.84 -2.19 -3.77
CA LEU A 20 -0.64 -2.02 -2.32
C LEU A 20 -0.52 -0.53 -2.01
N MET A 21 0.59 0.09 -2.41
CA MET A 21 0.73 1.55 -2.32
C MET A 21 0.18 2.24 -3.56
N PRO A 22 -0.59 3.35 -3.40
CA PRO A 22 -1.13 4.07 -4.54
C PRO A 22 -0.04 4.58 -5.48
N VAL A 23 -0.12 4.22 -6.76
CA VAL A 23 0.80 4.72 -7.78
C VAL A 23 0.63 6.23 -8.03
N SER A 24 -0.50 6.81 -7.60
CA SER A 24 -0.77 8.25 -7.59
C SER A 24 0.19 9.03 -6.69
N LEU A 25 0.88 8.38 -5.74
CA LEU A 25 1.95 9.03 -4.97
C LEU A 25 3.04 9.61 -5.87
N MET A 26 3.27 9.05 -7.06
CA MET A 26 4.18 9.62 -8.06
C MET A 26 3.75 10.99 -8.60
N GLN A 27 2.50 11.40 -8.40
CA GLN A 27 2.02 12.72 -8.81
C GLN A 27 2.49 13.84 -7.86
N ARG A 28 2.95 13.48 -6.65
CA ARG A 28 3.53 14.43 -5.69
C ARG A 28 5.04 14.54 -5.97
N PRO A 29 5.58 15.73 -6.34
CA PRO A 29 6.98 15.86 -6.74
C PRO A 29 7.98 15.35 -5.69
N GLN A 30 7.73 15.62 -4.41
CA GLN A 30 8.59 15.17 -3.31
C GLN A 30 8.63 13.64 -3.14
N MET A 31 7.52 12.96 -3.47
CA MET A 31 7.44 11.50 -3.47
C MET A 31 8.18 10.93 -4.67
N ALA A 32 7.92 11.47 -5.85
CA ALA A 32 8.58 11.06 -7.08
C ALA A 32 10.10 11.17 -6.96
N ALA A 33 10.59 12.28 -6.38
CA ALA A 33 12.01 12.51 -6.13
C ALA A 33 12.62 11.43 -5.21
N MET A 34 11.98 11.10 -4.09
CA MET A 34 12.45 10.00 -3.24
C MET A 34 12.45 8.68 -4.02
N PHE A 35 11.33 8.31 -4.65
CA PHE A 35 11.20 7.02 -5.33
C PHE A 35 12.21 6.82 -6.46
N GLU A 36 12.54 7.87 -7.20
CA GLU A 36 13.58 7.80 -8.24
C GLU A 36 14.95 7.47 -7.62
N GLN A 37 15.28 8.06 -6.46
CA GLN A 37 16.51 7.73 -5.76
C GLN A 37 16.54 6.30 -5.21
N LEU A 38 15.39 5.75 -4.80
CA LEU A 38 15.31 4.38 -4.28
C LEU A 38 15.45 3.30 -5.37
N ARG A 39 15.41 3.67 -6.66
CA ARG A 39 15.62 2.72 -7.77
C ARG A 39 16.99 2.06 -7.72
N ALA A 40 18.01 2.78 -7.24
CA ALA A 40 19.36 2.24 -7.06
C ALA A 40 19.40 1.06 -6.05
N GLU A 41 18.44 0.99 -5.13
CA GLU A 41 18.27 -0.11 -4.16
C GLU A 41 17.17 -1.10 -4.61
N GLY A 42 16.76 -1.05 -5.89
CA GLY A 42 15.81 -1.97 -6.50
C GLY A 42 14.36 -1.77 -6.07
N PHE A 43 14.00 -0.57 -5.58
CA PHE A 43 12.61 -0.25 -5.27
C PHE A 43 11.93 0.48 -6.44
N ALA A 44 10.78 -0.02 -6.87
CA ALA A 44 9.98 0.57 -7.94
C ALA A 44 8.49 0.51 -7.62
N LEU A 45 7.89 1.66 -7.31
CA LEU A 45 6.47 1.74 -6.92
C LEU A 45 5.52 1.23 -8.03
N ARG A 46 5.86 1.47 -9.29
CA ARG A 46 5.04 1.05 -10.46
C ARG A 46 5.15 -0.44 -10.78
N HIS A 47 6.10 -1.17 -10.17
CA HIS A 47 6.28 -2.58 -10.46
C HIS A 47 5.20 -3.41 -9.75
N PHE A 48 4.17 -3.83 -10.49
CA PHE A 48 3.04 -4.55 -9.94
C PHE A 48 3.45 -5.84 -9.22
N GLY A 49 4.41 -6.61 -9.75
CA GLY A 49 4.86 -7.85 -9.09
C GLY A 49 5.43 -7.65 -7.67
N ARG A 50 5.73 -6.40 -7.28
CA ARG A 50 6.21 -6.04 -5.94
C ARG A 50 5.19 -5.20 -5.17
N ASN A 51 4.53 -4.26 -5.85
CA ASN A 51 3.57 -3.31 -5.29
C ASN A 51 2.10 -3.61 -5.67
N GLY A 52 1.78 -4.87 -5.92
CA GLY A 52 0.46 -5.29 -6.34
C GLY A 52 0.12 -6.69 -5.85
N LEU A 53 -1.17 -6.97 -5.85
CA LEU A 53 -1.75 -8.28 -5.64
C LEU A 53 -3.04 -8.43 -6.45
N ILE A 54 -3.48 -9.66 -6.62
CA ILE A 54 -4.75 -9.99 -7.24
C ILE A 54 -5.77 -10.25 -6.15
N LEU A 55 -6.84 -9.46 -6.13
CA LEU A 55 -7.92 -9.58 -5.17
C LEU A 55 -9.20 -10.06 -5.83
N PRO A 56 -10.03 -10.85 -5.12
CA PRO A 56 -11.38 -11.17 -5.55
C PRO A 56 -12.16 -9.93 -5.94
N ALA A 57 -12.88 -9.98 -7.07
CA ALA A 57 -13.76 -8.92 -7.52
C ALA A 57 -15.25 -9.23 -7.31
N CYS A 58 -15.57 -10.41 -6.78
CA CYS A 58 -16.91 -10.80 -6.38
C CYS A 58 -16.89 -11.61 -5.08
N GLU A 59 -18.01 -11.61 -4.36
CA GLU A 59 -18.16 -12.25 -3.06
C GLU A 59 -17.84 -13.75 -3.11
N ARG A 60 -18.29 -14.44 -4.15
CA ARG A 60 -17.99 -15.86 -4.37
C ARG A 60 -16.48 -16.13 -4.38
N ALA A 61 -15.71 -15.33 -5.10
CA ALA A 61 -14.26 -15.47 -5.16
C ALA A 61 -13.58 -15.09 -3.83
N ALA A 62 -14.15 -14.13 -3.10
CA ALA A 62 -13.66 -13.74 -1.77
C ALA A 62 -13.86 -14.85 -0.75
N LEU A 63 -15.06 -15.43 -0.69
CA LEU A 63 -15.39 -16.56 0.19
C LEU A 63 -14.51 -17.79 -0.12
N GLN A 64 -14.29 -18.10 -1.40
CA GLN A 64 -13.47 -19.26 -1.80
C GLN A 64 -11.98 -19.07 -1.51
N SER A 65 -11.45 -17.85 -1.67
CA SER A 65 -10.02 -17.57 -1.44
C SER A 65 -9.70 -17.27 0.02
N GLY A 66 -10.64 -16.66 0.75
CA GLY A 66 -10.44 -16.03 2.05
C GLY A 66 -9.69 -14.69 1.95
N HIS A 67 -9.54 -14.11 0.76
CA HIS A 67 -8.92 -12.79 0.58
C HIS A 67 -9.96 -11.67 0.71
N ALA A 68 -9.49 -10.45 0.97
CA ALA A 68 -10.34 -9.26 0.98
C ALA A 68 -11.01 -9.03 -0.38
N LEU A 69 -12.32 -8.74 -0.39
CA LEU A 69 -13.03 -8.35 -1.60
C LEU A 69 -12.53 -6.99 -2.10
N HIS A 70 -12.16 -6.91 -3.37
CA HIS A 70 -11.82 -5.68 -4.05
C HIS A 70 -13.08 -4.82 -4.23
N ARG A 71 -13.24 -3.79 -3.39
CA ARG A 71 -14.35 -2.82 -3.47
C ARG A 71 -13.88 -1.47 -4.03
N GLY A 72 -13.29 -1.49 -5.24
CA GLY A 72 -12.97 -0.26 -5.96
C GLY A 72 -12.07 0.74 -5.20
N PRO A 73 -12.09 2.04 -5.56
CA PRO A 73 -11.24 3.04 -4.94
C PRO A 73 -11.66 3.36 -3.49
N HIS A 74 -10.89 2.88 -2.52
CA HIS A 74 -11.02 3.27 -1.11
C HIS A 74 -10.16 4.51 -0.82
N ARG A 75 -10.80 5.69 -0.77
CA ARG A 75 -10.11 6.97 -0.54
C ARG A 75 -9.39 7.00 0.81
N GLY A 76 -10.09 6.63 1.89
CA GLY A 76 -9.51 6.64 3.24
C GLY A 76 -8.32 5.69 3.42
N TYR A 77 -8.36 4.51 2.80
CA TYR A 77 -7.20 3.60 2.75
C TYR A 77 -6.00 4.26 2.04
N SER A 78 -6.26 4.94 0.92
CA SER A 78 -5.22 5.61 0.14
C SER A 78 -4.55 6.73 0.93
N ASP A 79 -5.30 7.46 1.76
CA ASP A 79 -4.79 8.54 2.61
C ASP A 79 -3.91 8.01 3.75
N VAL A 80 -4.33 6.91 4.41
CA VAL A 80 -3.52 6.26 5.45
C VAL A 80 -2.19 5.77 4.88
N VAL A 81 -2.23 5.08 3.73
CA VAL A 81 -1.01 4.60 3.08
C VAL A 81 -0.14 5.78 2.65
N ALA A 82 -0.73 6.85 2.12
CA ALA A 82 0.00 8.07 1.76
C ALA A 82 0.71 8.70 2.97
N ALA A 83 0.04 8.78 4.13
CA ALA A 83 0.63 9.31 5.36
C ALA A 83 1.80 8.44 5.85
N ARG A 84 1.71 7.11 5.72
CA ARG A 84 2.83 6.20 6.07
C ARG A 84 4.02 6.37 5.16
N VAL A 85 3.79 6.48 3.86
CA VAL A 85 4.85 6.73 2.89
C VAL A 85 5.48 8.12 3.13
N GLU A 86 4.68 9.13 3.47
CA GLU A 86 5.18 10.46 3.85
C GLU A 86 6.09 10.42 5.07
N ALA A 87 5.75 9.67 6.12
CA ALA A 87 6.63 9.51 7.28
C ALA A 87 7.97 8.84 6.90
N ILE A 88 7.95 7.85 6.00
CA ILE A 88 9.19 7.24 5.48
C ILE A 88 9.99 8.28 4.68
N ARG A 89 9.34 9.09 3.85
CA ARG A 89 9.98 10.15 3.05
C ARG A 89 10.64 11.21 3.90
N VAL A 90 9.97 11.69 4.96
CA VAL A 90 10.55 12.64 5.90
C VAL A 90 11.80 12.07 6.54
N HIS A 91 11.74 10.83 7.03
CA HIS A 91 12.92 10.18 7.61
C HIS A 91 14.06 10.00 6.60
N PHE A 92 13.74 9.58 5.37
CA PHE A 92 14.71 9.51 4.29
C PHE A 92 15.40 10.85 4.05
N ALA A 93 14.63 11.92 3.92
CA ALA A 93 15.16 13.26 3.65
C ALA A 93 16.09 13.76 4.77
N LEU A 94 15.74 13.47 6.04
CA LEU A 94 16.56 13.84 7.19
C LEU A 94 17.89 13.08 7.28
N GLN A 95 17.97 11.87 6.74
CA GLN A 95 19.17 11.02 6.80
C GLN A 95 20.02 11.11 5.53
N ALA A 96 19.42 11.52 4.41
CA ALA A 96 20.07 11.54 3.11
C ALA A 96 21.24 12.53 3.00
N SER A 97 21.27 13.59 3.82
CA SER A 97 22.36 14.55 3.86
C SER A 97 23.64 14.02 4.52
N ASP A 98 23.50 13.00 5.37
CA ASP A 98 24.61 12.41 6.12
C ASP A 98 25.14 11.16 5.43
N ASP A 99 24.27 10.15 5.23
CA ASP A 99 24.58 8.95 4.45
C ASP A 99 23.41 8.58 3.54
N LEU A 100 23.53 9.00 2.28
CA LEU A 100 22.53 8.74 1.25
C LEU A 100 22.31 7.24 1.01
N ARG A 101 23.38 6.43 1.07
CA ARG A 101 23.27 4.99 0.81
C ARG A 101 22.51 4.30 1.93
N HIS A 102 22.84 4.62 3.18
CA HIS A 102 22.12 4.13 4.34
C HIS A 102 20.65 4.59 4.33
N ALA A 103 20.40 5.87 4.05
CA ALA A 103 19.05 6.43 3.97
C ALA A 103 18.18 5.69 2.93
N ARG A 104 18.73 5.42 1.73
CA ARG A 104 18.03 4.66 0.68
C ARG A 104 17.68 3.25 1.14
N ARG A 105 18.64 2.52 1.71
CA ARG A 105 18.43 1.15 2.21
C ARG A 105 17.37 1.08 3.30
N THR A 106 17.42 2.01 4.25
CA THR A 106 16.44 2.11 5.34
C THR A 106 15.04 2.45 4.82
N ALA A 107 14.94 3.38 3.87
CA ALA A 107 13.65 3.70 3.23
C ALA A 107 13.07 2.51 2.46
N VAL A 108 13.88 1.81 1.66
CA VAL A 108 13.45 0.61 0.93
C VAL A 108 13.01 -0.50 1.89
N MET A 109 13.76 -0.73 2.96
CA MET A 109 13.39 -1.71 3.98
C MET A 109 12.01 -1.38 4.58
N ARG A 110 11.78 -0.12 4.99
CA ARG A 110 10.49 0.30 5.56
C ARG A 110 9.33 0.22 4.57
N LEU A 111 9.56 0.59 3.31
CA LEU A 111 8.54 0.46 2.26
C LEU A 111 8.20 -1.00 1.97
N ARG A 112 9.19 -1.91 1.99
CA ARG A 112 8.96 -3.36 1.83
C ARG A 112 8.19 -3.93 3.02
N LEU A 113 8.53 -3.53 4.25
CA LEU A 113 7.74 -3.90 5.43
C LEU A 113 6.29 -3.45 5.31
N LEU A 114 6.05 -2.22 4.83
CA LEU A 114 4.70 -1.71 4.58
C LEU A 114 3.98 -2.53 3.49
N GLN A 115 4.65 -2.88 2.39
CA GLN A 115 4.09 -3.75 1.35
C GLN A 115 3.70 -5.14 1.87
N ASP A 116 4.60 -5.79 2.60
CA ASP A 116 4.39 -7.15 3.09
C ASP A 116 3.27 -7.20 4.13
N THR A 117 3.24 -6.20 5.00
CA THR A 117 2.14 -5.91 5.92
C THR A 117 0.79 -5.86 5.21
N MET A 118 0.68 -4.96 4.23
CA MET A 118 -0.57 -4.71 3.53
C MET A 118 -0.98 -5.95 2.73
N ARG A 119 -0.01 -6.66 2.15
CA ARG A 119 -0.27 -7.93 1.44
C ARG A 119 -0.90 -8.95 2.39
N ARG A 120 -0.29 -9.19 3.55
CA ARG A 120 -0.83 -10.12 4.57
C ARG A 120 -2.24 -9.72 5.00
N ALA A 121 -2.44 -8.44 5.32
CA ALA A 121 -3.75 -7.93 5.72
C ALA A 121 -4.86 -8.19 4.67
N LEU A 122 -4.51 -8.22 3.38
CA LEU A 122 -5.45 -8.41 2.29
C LEU A 122 -5.61 -9.89 1.85
N THR A 123 -4.69 -10.77 2.24
CA THR A 123 -4.70 -12.20 1.82
C THR A 123 -4.88 -13.20 2.95
N ASP A 124 -4.71 -12.81 4.21
CA ASP A 124 -4.82 -13.72 5.35
C ASP A 124 -6.29 -14.07 5.61
N ARG A 125 -6.58 -15.38 5.72
CA ARG A 125 -7.94 -15.93 5.56
C ARG A 125 -8.99 -15.43 6.56
N HIS A 126 -8.66 -14.84 7.70
CA HIS A 126 -9.63 -14.49 8.73
C HIS A 126 -9.12 -13.40 9.69
N GLY A 127 -8.98 -12.15 9.21
CA GLY A 127 -9.12 -10.96 10.06
C GLY A 127 -8.27 -10.87 11.33
N ALA A 128 -7.12 -11.56 11.42
CA ALA A 128 -6.19 -11.33 12.51
C ALA A 128 -5.55 -9.96 12.26
N GLY A 129 -6.13 -8.93 12.88
CA GLY A 129 -5.82 -7.52 12.65
C GLY A 129 -4.33 -7.30 12.50
N PHE A 130 -3.93 -6.81 11.33
CA PHE A 130 -2.54 -6.54 11.05
C PHE A 130 -2.18 -5.17 11.62
N TRP A 131 -1.21 -5.12 12.54
CA TRP A 131 -0.83 -3.90 13.25
C TRP A 131 0.63 -3.55 12.98
N LEU A 132 0.90 -2.35 12.45
CA LEU A 132 2.28 -1.84 12.36
C LEU A 132 2.76 -1.24 13.68
N ASN A 133 1.85 -0.69 14.50
CA ASN A 133 2.09 -0.21 15.87
C ASN A 133 0.77 0.22 16.55
N ARG A 134 0.80 0.58 17.85
CA ARG A 134 -0.39 1.01 18.63
C ARG A 134 -1.09 2.28 18.08
N ARG A 135 -0.41 3.08 17.24
CA ARG A 135 -0.93 4.31 16.62
C ARG A 135 -1.33 4.07 15.16
N ASP A 136 -1.65 2.84 14.77
CA ASP A 136 -1.95 2.51 13.39
C ASP A 136 -3.37 2.91 12.98
N PRO A 137 -3.56 3.84 12.00
CA PRO A 137 -4.90 4.13 11.49
C PRO A 137 -5.55 2.89 10.88
N MET A 138 -4.76 1.89 10.47
CA MET A 138 -5.24 0.56 10.07
C MET A 138 -6.05 -0.15 11.17
N ARG A 139 -5.99 0.28 12.44
CA ARG A 139 -6.91 -0.10 13.53
C ARG A 139 -8.37 0.13 13.19
N LEU A 140 -8.67 1.12 12.37
CA LEU A 140 -10.03 1.44 11.97
C LEU A 140 -10.50 0.52 10.85
N PHE A 141 -9.60 -0.16 10.13
CA PHE A 141 -9.89 -0.93 8.92
C PHE A 141 -10.27 -2.40 9.17
N VAL A 142 -10.15 -2.86 10.42
CA VAL A 142 -10.54 -4.21 10.82
C VAL A 142 -11.99 -4.15 11.29
N ASP A 143 -12.84 -4.64 10.40
CA ASP A 143 -14.28 -4.92 10.48
C ASP A 143 -15.28 -3.86 9.97
N ARG A 144 -15.99 -4.29 8.92
CA ARG A 144 -17.38 -3.96 8.54
C ARG A 144 -17.65 -2.71 7.67
N PRO A 145 -18.84 -2.63 7.02
CA PRO A 145 -19.22 -1.62 6.01
C PRO A 145 -19.24 -0.15 6.48
N TYR A 146 -18.68 0.14 7.65
CA TYR A 146 -18.74 1.43 8.33
C TYR A 146 -17.41 2.21 8.24
N LEU A 147 -16.49 1.76 7.39
CA LEU A 147 -15.15 2.35 7.26
C LEU A 147 -15.18 3.79 6.75
N ASP A 148 -16.08 4.10 5.81
CA ASP A 148 -16.23 5.46 5.32
C ASP A 148 -16.79 6.37 6.45
N GLU A 149 -17.71 5.85 7.28
CA GLU A 149 -18.29 6.60 8.41
C GLU A 149 -17.30 6.82 9.57
N ALA A 150 -16.44 5.83 9.87
CA ALA A 150 -15.40 5.97 10.89
C ALA A 150 -14.30 6.96 10.48
N ILE A 151 -14.03 7.04 9.16
CA ILE A 151 -13.08 8.00 8.60
C ILE A 151 -13.69 9.41 8.60
N ASP A 152 -14.97 9.56 8.24
CA ASP A 152 -15.68 10.84 8.37
C ASP A 152 -15.80 11.30 9.84
N LYS A 153 -16.02 10.41 10.80
CA LYS A 153 -16.09 10.79 12.23
C LYS A 153 -14.77 11.21 12.86
N LEU A 154 -13.64 10.80 12.28
CA LEU A 154 -12.31 11.14 12.80
C LEU A 154 -11.64 12.29 12.06
N PHE A 155 -12.12 12.62 10.84
CA PHE A 155 -11.49 13.60 9.96
C PHE A 155 -12.48 14.56 9.25
N GLY A 156 -13.79 14.43 9.49
CA GLY A 156 -14.83 15.30 8.95
C GLY A 156 -15.28 16.37 9.95
N ALA A 157 -15.03 17.63 9.58
CA ALA A 157 -15.35 18.91 10.25
C ALA A 157 -14.86 19.07 11.70
#